data_AF-A0A2V8GTP2-F1
#
_entry.id   AF-A0A2V8GTP2-F1
#
_cell.length_a   1.000
_cell.length_b   1.000
_cell.length_c   1.000
_cell.angle_alpha   90.00
_cell.angle_beta   90.00
_cell.angle_gamma   90.00
#
_symmetry.space_group_name_H-M   'P 1'
#
loop_
_entity.id
_entity.type
_entity.pdbx_description
1 polymer ?
#
loop_
_entity_poly.entity_id
_entity_poly.type
_entity_poly.pdbx_seq_one_letter_code
_entity_poly.pdbx_strand_id
1 'polypeptide(L)'
;MGCRFSILLLAFSVFGASASAQNTTHVRTSDPRMRRAIHDGVSRSTLFRELVAQLDASDVIVYVEAEFLLPQHLQGRLTFLSAVGGQRYVRVGIACALAGPQQIAILAHELKHATEIASAEGVIDEMSLAEEYQRIGFASAGVNGSAGYDSRAAIDAGRRVWQELSSVAKPRHKVASADE
;
A
#
# COMPACT_ATOMS: atom_id res chain seq x y z
N MET A 1 51.68 -55.57 15.79
CA MET A 1 50.66 -55.73 14.74
C MET A 1 49.51 -54.80 15.08
N GLY A 2 49.29 -53.78 14.26
CA GLY A 2 48.41 -52.65 14.56
C GLY A 2 46.95 -52.91 14.21
N CYS A 3 46.05 -52.39 15.03
CA CYS A 3 44.62 -52.31 14.72
C CYS A 3 44.31 -50.87 14.32
N ARG A 4 43.98 -50.67 13.05
CA ARG A 4 43.69 -49.36 12.44
C ARG A 4 42.34 -48.84 12.93
N PHE A 5 42.30 -47.64 13.51
CA PHE A 5 41.07 -46.89 13.75
C PHE A 5 40.74 -46.08 12.49
N SER A 6 39.75 -46.53 11.72
CA SER A 6 39.17 -45.74 10.63
C SER A 6 38.11 -44.80 11.19
N ILE A 7 38.42 -43.50 11.26
CA ILE A 7 37.46 -42.45 11.59
C ILE A 7 36.66 -42.15 10.32
N LEU A 8 35.38 -42.52 10.33
CA LEU A 8 34.42 -42.16 9.28
C LEU A 8 33.93 -40.73 9.54
N LEU A 9 34.45 -39.76 8.79
CA LEU A 9 33.94 -38.38 8.80
C LEU A 9 32.59 -38.33 8.09
N LEU A 10 31.50 -38.33 8.85
CA LEU A 10 30.17 -37.98 8.35
C LEU A 10 30.14 -36.48 8.04
N ALA A 11 30.26 -36.13 6.77
CA ALA A 11 29.99 -34.78 6.29
C ALA A 11 28.48 -34.50 6.42
N PHE A 12 28.09 -33.78 7.46
CA PHE A 12 26.73 -33.25 7.59
C PHE A 12 26.57 -32.10 6.59
N SER A 13 25.98 -32.39 5.44
CA SER A 13 25.53 -31.35 4.52
C SER A 13 24.37 -30.59 5.19
N VAL A 14 24.64 -29.37 5.64
CA VAL A 14 23.59 -28.44 6.06
C VAL A 14 22.82 -28.04 4.80
N PHE A 15 21.71 -28.72 4.54
CA PHE A 15 20.71 -28.21 3.61
C PHE A 15 20.09 -26.97 4.25
N GLY A 16 20.60 -25.79 3.86
CA GLY A 16 19.90 -24.55 4.11
C GLY A 16 18.56 -24.62 3.40
N ALA A 17 17.49 -24.84 4.17
CA ALA A 17 16.15 -24.58 3.68
C ALA A 17 16.07 -23.07 3.41
N SER A 18 16.29 -22.66 2.16
CA SER A 18 15.80 -21.38 1.71
C SER A 18 14.29 -21.46 1.85
N ALA A 19 13.76 -20.89 2.93
CA ALA A 19 12.38 -20.46 2.94
C ALA A 19 12.25 -19.60 1.69
N SER A 20 11.50 -20.11 0.69
CA SER A 20 10.90 -19.23 -0.29
C SER A 20 10.18 -18.19 0.56
N ALA A 21 10.72 -16.97 0.60
CA ALA A 21 9.94 -15.82 0.97
C ALA A 21 8.77 -15.88 0.00
N GLN A 22 7.64 -16.41 0.48
CA GLN A 22 6.37 -16.19 -0.19
C GLN A 22 6.30 -14.68 -0.22
N ASN A 23 6.48 -14.07 -1.39
CA ASN A 23 6.36 -12.63 -1.58
C ASN A 23 4.88 -12.29 -1.34
N THR A 24 4.43 -12.38 -0.09
CA THR A 24 3.10 -12.00 0.32
C THR A 24 3.14 -10.49 0.40
N THR A 25 2.69 -9.83 -0.65
CA THR A 25 2.47 -8.40 -0.67
C THR A 25 1.71 -7.98 0.59
N HIS A 26 2.12 -6.88 1.20
CA HIS A 26 1.49 -6.31 2.39
C HIS A 26 0.20 -5.59 2.05
N VAL A 27 0.00 -5.21 0.78
CA VAL A 27 -1.28 -4.74 0.23
C VAL A 27 -2.09 -5.93 -0.28
N ARG A 28 -3.19 -6.27 0.41
CA ARG A 28 -3.96 -7.50 0.22
C ARG A 28 -5.43 -7.19 -0.07
N THR A 29 -6.05 -7.98 -0.94
CA THR A 29 -7.50 -7.87 -1.21
C THR A 29 -8.08 -9.18 -1.71
N SER A 30 -9.31 -9.48 -1.27
CA SER A 30 -10.16 -10.53 -1.85
C SER A 30 -11.03 -9.99 -3.00
N ASP A 31 -11.32 -8.69 -3.02
CA ASP A 31 -12.21 -8.04 -3.98
C ASP A 31 -11.60 -7.99 -5.40
N PRO A 32 -12.28 -8.50 -6.44
CA PRO A 32 -11.77 -8.50 -7.81
C PRO A 32 -11.54 -7.11 -8.42
N ARG A 33 -12.35 -6.10 -8.05
CA ARG A 33 -12.21 -4.73 -8.54
C ARG A 33 -10.97 -4.08 -7.92
N MET A 34 -10.78 -4.25 -6.62
CA MET A 34 -9.58 -3.74 -5.93
C MET A 34 -8.32 -4.45 -6.39
N ARG A 35 -8.39 -5.76 -6.67
CA ARG A 35 -7.27 -6.49 -7.28
C ARG A 35 -6.86 -5.89 -8.62
N ARG A 36 -7.82 -5.55 -9.47
CA ARG A 36 -7.57 -4.87 -10.74
C ARG A 36 -6.99 -3.47 -10.53
N ALA A 37 -7.55 -2.68 -9.60
CA ALA A 37 -7.03 -1.34 -9.29
C ALA A 37 -5.57 -1.39 -8.81
N ILE A 38 -5.22 -2.31 -7.92
CA ILE A 38 -3.84 -2.50 -7.43
C ILE A 38 -2.93 -2.89 -8.59
N HIS A 39 -3.32 -3.88 -9.41
CA HIS A 39 -2.56 -4.31 -10.58
C HIS A 39 -2.32 -3.16 -11.58
N ASP A 40 -3.37 -2.40 -11.90
CA ASP A 40 -3.29 -1.30 -12.85
C ASP A 40 -2.47 -0.14 -12.28
N GLY A 41 -2.57 0.14 -10.98
CA GLY A 41 -1.74 1.11 -10.28
C GLY A 41 -0.26 0.75 -10.34
N VAL A 42 0.10 -0.47 -9.95
CA VAL A 42 1.48 -0.99 -10.02
C VAL A 42 2.02 -0.94 -11.46
N SER A 43 1.23 -1.38 -12.45
CA SER A 43 1.72 -1.42 -13.83
C SER A 43 1.87 -0.04 -14.49
N ARG A 44 1.08 0.96 -14.07
CA ARG A 44 0.98 2.24 -14.81
C ARG A 44 1.48 3.46 -14.05
N SER A 45 1.66 3.39 -12.74
CA SER A 45 2.09 4.53 -11.91
C SER A 45 3.37 4.19 -11.17
N THR A 46 4.38 5.05 -11.34
CA THR A 46 5.66 4.91 -10.63
C THR A 46 5.49 5.17 -9.15
N LEU A 47 4.78 6.23 -8.78
CA LEU A 47 4.53 6.50 -7.37
C LEU A 47 3.71 5.38 -6.71
N PHE A 48 2.70 4.83 -7.39
CA PHE A 48 1.91 3.73 -6.83
C PHE A 48 2.79 2.51 -6.53
N ARG A 49 3.71 2.13 -7.45
CA ARG A 49 4.68 1.05 -7.18
C ARG A 49 5.56 1.34 -5.98
N GLU A 50 6.05 2.58 -5.85
CA GLU A 50 6.92 2.98 -4.74
C GLU A 50 6.18 2.87 -3.40
N LEU A 51 4.90 3.26 -3.34
CA LEU A 51 4.08 3.12 -2.13
C LEU A 51 3.89 1.64 -1.75
N VAL A 52 3.58 0.77 -2.72
CA VAL A 52 3.44 -0.68 -2.47
C VAL A 52 4.77 -1.27 -1.98
N ALA A 53 5.89 -0.91 -2.61
CA ALA A 53 7.21 -1.40 -2.22
C ALA A 53 7.62 -0.94 -0.80
N GLN A 54 7.27 0.29 -0.42
CA GLN A 54 7.49 0.78 0.96
C GLN A 54 6.69 -0.03 1.97
N LEU A 55 5.43 -0.35 1.66
CA LEU A 55 4.59 -1.16 2.54
C LEU A 55 5.09 -2.59 2.66
N ASP A 56 5.49 -3.21 1.54
CA ASP A 56 6.09 -4.56 1.50
C ASP A 56 7.39 -4.67 2.32
N ALA A 57 8.10 -3.55 2.51
CA ALA A 57 9.31 -3.47 3.33
C ALA A 57 9.05 -3.04 4.80
N SER A 58 7.79 -2.85 5.20
CA SER A 58 7.40 -2.35 6.52
C SER A 58 6.67 -3.38 7.37
N ASP A 59 6.38 -3.02 8.62
CA ASP A 59 5.55 -3.79 9.53
C ASP A 59 4.04 -3.50 9.37
N VAL A 60 3.60 -2.80 8.30
CA VAL A 60 2.18 -2.50 8.06
C VAL A 60 1.58 -3.42 6.99
N ILE A 61 0.49 -4.11 7.32
CA ILE A 61 -0.33 -4.89 6.39
C ILE A 61 -1.64 -4.15 6.12
N VAL A 62 -1.95 -3.94 4.84
CA VAL A 62 -3.11 -3.21 4.35
C VAL A 62 -4.11 -4.18 3.73
N TYR A 63 -5.32 -4.25 4.28
CA TYR A 63 -6.45 -4.93 3.64
C TYR A 63 -7.29 -3.92 2.86
N VAL A 64 -7.43 -4.13 1.55
CA VAL A 64 -8.16 -3.24 0.66
C VAL A 64 -9.51 -3.86 0.29
N GLU A 65 -10.58 -3.11 0.47
CA GLU A 65 -11.95 -3.53 0.15
C GLU A 65 -12.67 -2.45 -0.67
N ALA A 66 -13.55 -2.89 -1.58
CA ALA A 66 -14.50 -2.00 -2.20
C ALA A 66 -15.68 -1.79 -1.24
N GLU A 67 -16.02 -0.53 -0.98
CA GLU A 67 -17.10 -0.18 -0.07
C GLU A 67 -18.28 0.46 -0.82
N PHE A 68 -19.46 -0.15 -0.63
CA PHE A 68 -20.71 0.31 -1.22
C PHE A 68 -21.38 1.44 -0.42
N LEU A 69 -21.10 1.50 0.88
CA LEU A 69 -21.75 2.41 1.83
C LEU A 69 -20.70 3.28 2.54
N LEU A 70 -19.98 4.09 1.75
CA LEU A 70 -19.25 5.22 2.31
C LEU A 70 -20.20 6.44 2.40
N PRO A 71 -20.08 7.27 3.45
CA PRO A 71 -20.72 8.58 3.47
C PRO A 71 -20.40 9.36 2.19
N GLN A 72 -21.34 10.14 1.67
CA GLN A 72 -21.21 10.78 0.35
C GLN A 72 -19.99 11.70 0.20
N HIS A 73 -19.46 12.22 1.32
CA HIS A 73 -18.27 13.07 1.33
C HIS A 73 -16.95 12.29 1.33
N LEU A 74 -16.98 10.95 1.46
CA LEU A 74 -15.78 10.10 1.46
C LEU A 74 -15.70 9.26 0.19
N GLN A 75 -14.52 9.27 -0.41
CA GLN A 75 -14.18 8.44 -1.57
C GLN A 75 -13.25 7.28 -1.19
N GLY A 76 -12.53 7.43 -0.08
CA GLY A 76 -11.69 6.43 0.54
C GLY A 76 -11.69 6.63 2.06
N ARG A 77 -11.24 5.61 2.79
CA ARG A 77 -10.90 5.71 4.20
C ARG A 77 -9.83 4.69 4.58
N LEU A 78 -8.99 5.05 5.54
CA LEU A 78 -8.14 4.13 6.28
C LEU A 78 -8.67 3.95 7.71
N THR A 79 -8.67 2.71 8.19
CA THR A 79 -9.03 2.36 9.57
C THR A 79 -7.93 1.51 10.19
N PHE A 80 -7.46 1.87 11.38
CA PHE A 80 -6.54 1.04 12.14
C PHE A 80 -7.29 -0.15 12.74
N LEU A 81 -6.80 -1.37 12.55
CA LEU A 81 -7.47 -2.57 13.04
C LEU A 81 -6.83 -3.07 14.34
N SER A 82 -5.50 -3.26 14.33
CA SER A 82 -4.76 -3.78 15.48
C SER A 82 -3.25 -3.70 15.26
N ALA A 83 -2.48 -3.77 16.35
CA ALA A 83 -1.05 -4.07 16.35
C ALA A 83 -0.84 -5.39 17.11
N VAL A 84 -0.40 -6.44 16.43
CA VAL A 84 -0.20 -7.77 17.03
C VAL A 84 0.86 -8.55 16.28
N GLY A 85 1.67 -9.33 17.00
CA GLY A 85 2.70 -10.19 16.40
C GLY A 85 3.81 -9.42 15.68
N GLY A 86 4.11 -8.18 16.12
CA GLY A 86 5.10 -7.31 15.49
C GLY A 86 4.63 -6.67 14.19
N GLN A 87 3.34 -6.71 13.90
CA GLN A 87 2.74 -6.18 12.68
C GLN A 87 1.55 -5.27 13.01
N ARG A 88 1.36 -4.23 12.21
CA ARG A 88 0.25 -3.29 12.29
C ARG A 88 -0.70 -3.51 11.12
N TYR A 89 -1.98 -3.67 11.43
CA TYR A 89 -2.99 -4.01 10.44
C TYR A 89 -3.92 -2.82 10.24
N VAL A 90 -4.09 -2.43 8.99
CA VAL A 90 -5.02 -1.37 8.59
C VAL A 90 -5.96 -1.88 7.52
N ARG A 91 -7.16 -1.32 7.46
CA ARG A 91 -8.11 -1.53 6.38
C ARG A 91 -8.25 -0.24 5.58
N VAL A 92 -8.22 -0.38 4.26
CA VAL A 92 -8.54 0.67 3.31
C VAL A 92 -9.85 0.32 2.61
N GLY A 93 -10.82 1.22 2.73
CA GLY A 93 -12.10 1.13 2.03
C GLY A 93 -12.14 2.13 0.87
N ILE A 94 -12.52 1.69 -0.33
CA ILE A 94 -12.62 2.56 -1.52
C ILE A 94 -14.05 2.56 -2.05
N ALA A 95 -14.60 3.74 -2.33
CA ALA A 95 -15.97 3.86 -2.85
C ALA A 95 -16.14 3.10 -4.17
N CYS A 96 -17.13 2.20 -4.20
CA CYS A 96 -17.33 1.28 -5.32
C CYS A 96 -17.81 1.96 -6.62
N ALA A 97 -18.41 3.16 -6.51
CA ALA A 97 -19.04 3.89 -7.61
C ALA A 97 -18.04 4.70 -8.46
N LEU A 98 -16.77 4.76 -8.05
CA LEU A 98 -15.74 5.53 -8.73
C LEU A 98 -15.25 4.83 -10.01
N ALA A 99 -14.84 5.62 -11.01
CA ALA A 99 -14.19 5.10 -12.20
C ALA A 99 -12.78 4.57 -11.89
N GLY A 100 -12.27 3.62 -12.69
CA GLY A 100 -11.00 2.92 -12.43
C GLY A 100 -9.81 3.83 -12.09
N PRO A 101 -9.43 4.82 -12.92
CA PRO A 101 -8.32 5.73 -12.60
C PRO A 101 -8.54 6.53 -11.31
N GLN A 102 -9.79 6.85 -10.99
CA GLN A 102 -10.13 7.57 -9.76
C GLN A 102 -10.00 6.64 -8.55
N GLN A 103 -10.44 5.38 -8.64
CA GLN A 103 -10.20 4.37 -7.61
C GLN A 103 -8.72 4.21 -7.31
N ILE A 104 -7.87 4.17 -8.35
CA ILE A 104 -6.41 4.02 -8.18
C ILE A 104 -5.81 5.26 -7.52
N ALA A 105 -6.25 6.47 -7.91
CA ALA A 105 -5.77 7.71 -7.31
C ALA A 105 -6.17 7.84 -5.83
N ILE A 106 -7.41 7.50 -5.49
CA ILE A 106 -7.86 7.48 -4.09
C ILE A 106 -7.14 6.37 -3.32
N LEU A 107 -6.97 5.18 -3.90
CA LEU A 107 -6.19 4.12 -3.26
C LEU A 107 -4.74 4.58 -3.01
N ALA A 108 -4.12 5.31 -3.93
CA ALA A 108 -2.79 5.87 -3.70
C ALA A 108 -2.73 6.85 -2.53
N HIS A 109 -3.76 7.67 -2.35
CA HIS A 109 -3.92 8.55 -1.20
C HIS A 109 -3.98 7.75 0.11
N GLU A 110 -4.83 6.72 0.16
CA GLU A 110 -4.96 5.86 1.35
C GLU A 110 -3.68 5.03 1.62
N LEU A 111 -3.01 4.54 0.57
CA LEU A 111 -1.72 3.86 0.72
C LEU A 111 -0.64 4.82 1.21
N LYS A 112 -0.70 6.11 0.85
CA LYS A 112 0.23 7.10 1.39
C LYS A 112 0.02 7.27 2.90
N HIS A 113 -1.21 7.31 3.40
CA HIS A 113 -1.46 7.25 4.84
C HIS A 113 -0.88 5.98 5.49
N ALA A 114 -1.05 4.82 4.85
CA ALA A 114 -0.44 3.59 5.35
C ALA A 114 1.10 3.68 5.42
N THR A 115 1.77 4.34 4.45
CA THR A 115 3.23 4.57 4.53
C THR A 115 3.64 5.57 5.63
N GLU A 116 2.76 6.54 5.96
CA GLU A 116 2.98 7.47 7.07
C GLU A 116 2.92 6.72 8.40
N ILE A 117 1.92 5.84 8.57
CA ILE A 117 1.84 4.91 9.70
C ILE A 117 3.10 4.04 9.77
N ALA A 118 3.51 3.45 8.64
CA ALA A 118 4.72 2.63 8.58
C ALA A 118 5.97 3.38 9.09
N SER A 119 6.07 4.67 8.78
CA SER A 119 7.19 5.53 9.20
C SER A 119 7.11 6.00 10.65
N ALA A 120 5.93 5.93 11.28
CA ALA A 120 5.67 6.36 12.65
C ALA A 120 5.54 5.15 13.58
N GLU A 121 6.67 4.67 14.11
CA GLU A 121 6.73 3.47 14.99
C GLU A 121 5.80 3.57 16.22
N GLY A 122 5.52 4.78 16.70
CA GLY A 122 4.63 5.02 17.84
C GLY A 122 3.14 4.82 17.57
N VAL A 123 2.73 4.69 16.30
CA VAL A 123 1.32 4.46 15.95
C VAL A 123 1.00 2.97 16.09
N ILE A 124 0.29 2.61 17.17
CA ILE A 124 -0.07 1.24 17.54
C ILE A 124 -1.56 1.01 17.78
N ASP A 125 -2.37 2.08 17.76
CA ASP A 125 -3.82 2.07 17.90
C ASP A 125 -4.44 3.35 17.30
N GLU A 126 -5.77 3.48 17.37
CA GLU A 126 -6.47 4.67 16.85
C GLU A 126 -6.13 5.96 17.62
N MET A 127 -5.76 5.87 18.90
CA MET A 127 -5.44 7.04 19.73
C MET A 127 -4.08 7.62 19.34
N SER A 128 -3.05 6.78 19.30
CA SER A 128 -1.71 7.14 18.83
C SER A 128 -1.69 7.56 17.36
N LEU A 129 -2.57 6.98 16.53
CA LEU A 129 -2.80 7.45 15.16
C LEU A 129 -3.34 8.89 15.14
N ALA A 130 -4.37 9.19 15.94
CA ALA A 130 -4.94 10.53 16.01
C ALA A 130 -3.92 11.57 16.50
N GLU A 131 -3.11 11.23 17.50
CA GLU A 131 -2.01 12.07 17.99
C GLU A 131 -0.97 12.36 16.90
N GLU A 132 -0.58 11.34 16.13
CA GLU A 132 0.37 11.51 15.03
C GLU A 132 -0.19 12.42 13.93
N TYR A 133 -1.47 12.27 13.57
CA TYR A 133 -2.09 13.11 12.54
C TYR A 133 -2.41 14.54 13.02
N GLN A 134 -2.49 14.78 14.33
CA GLN A 134 -2.46 16.16 14.85
C GLN A 134 -1.12 16.85 14.60
N ARG A 135 -0.03 16.07 14.50
CA ARG A 135 1.34 16.57 14.28
C ARG A 135 1.66 16.77 12.80
N ILE A 136 1.33 15.80 11.94
CA ILE A 136 1.73 15.82 10.52
C ILE A 136 0.61 16.19 9.54
N GLY A 137 -0.63 16.18 10.01
CA GLY A 137 -1.82 16.31 9.18
C GLY A 137 -2.74 17.44 9.61
N PHE A 138 -4.01 17.29 9.27
CA PHE A 138 -5.10 18.17 9.67
C PHE A 138 -6.39 17.37 9.78
N ALA A 139 -7.35 17.89 10.56
CA ALA A 139 -8.66 17.28 10.69
C ALA A 139 -9.41 17.32 9.35
N SER A 140 -10.03 16.21 8.98
CA SER A 140 -10.87 16.05 7.80
C SER A 140 -12.24 15.48 8.19
N ALA A 141 -13.14 15.37 7.21
CA ALA A 141 -14.47 14.85 7.47
C ALA A 141 -14.38 13.35 7.83
N GLY A 142 -14.81 12.97 9.04
CA GLY A 142 -14.84 11.57 9.47
C GLY A 142 -16.17 10.87 9.17
N VAL A 143 -16.39 9.74 9.85
CA VAL A 143 -17.59 8.89 9.71
C VAL A 143 -18.37 8.92 11.02
N ASN A 144 -19.69 9.13 10.96
CA ASN A 144 -20.58 9.07 12.13
C ASN A 144 -20.13 9.95 13.33
N GLY A 145 -19.56 11.13 13.05
CA GLY A 145 -19.09 12.06 14.09
C GLY A 145 -17.69 11.76 14.63
N SER A 146 -16.98 10.76 14.09
CA SER A 146 -15.55 10.59 14.37
C SER A 146 -14.74 11.72 13.73
N ALA A 147 -13.58 12.03 14.31
CA ALA A 147 -12.59 12.86 13.63
C ALA A 147 -12.03 12.08 12.44
N GLY A 148 -12.03 12.70 11.25
CA GLY A 148 -11.20 12.27 10.13
C GLY A 148 -9.87 12.99 10.21
N TYR A 149 -8.84 12.42 9.59
CA TYR A 149 -7.55 13.06 9.42
C TYR A 149 -7.07 12.89 7.99
N ASP A 150 -6.28 13.86 7.52
CA ASP A 150 -5.65 13.83 6.20
C ASP A 150 -4.28 14.55 6.28
N SER A 151 -3.45 14.39 5.26
CA SER A 151 -2.13 14.98 5.13
C SER A 151 -1.92 15.55 3.73
N ARG A 152 -1.12 16.60 3.63
CA ARG A 152 -0.77 17.18 2.31
C ARG A 152 -0.08 16.14 1.43
N ALA A 153 0.77 15.30 2.03
CA ALA A 153 1.49 14.27 1.30
C ALA A 153 0.56 13.21 0.70
N ALA A 154 -0.52 12.82 1.40
CA ALA A 154 -1.53 11.90 0.86
C ALA A 154 -2.33 12.52 -0.29
N ILE A 155 -2.76 13.78 -0.16
CA ILE A 155 -3.43 14.52 -1.24
C ILE A 155 -2.53 14.62 -2.47
N ASP A 156 -1.26 14.98 -2.29
CA ASP A 156 -0.29 15.12 -3.37
C ASP A 156 0.00 13.77 -4.04
N ALA A 157 0.06 12.69 -3.26
CA ALA A 157 0.23 11.34 -3.78
C ALA A 157 -0.92 10.93 -4.69
N GLY A 158 -2.17 11.10 -4.23
CA GLY A 158 -3.35 10.80 -5.04
C GLY A 158 -3.40 11.62 -6.34
N ARG A 159 -3.08 12.92 -6.25
CA ARG A 159 -3.00 13.82 -7.41
C ARG A 159 -1.93 13.37 -8.40
N ARG A 160 -0.73 13.03 -7.92
CA ARG A 160 0.37 12.60 -8.78
C ARG A 160 0.06 11.27 -9.48
N VAL A 161 -0.51 10.30 -8.78
CA VAL A 161 -0.95 9.04 -9.41
C VAL A 161 -2.01 9.32 -10.47
N TRP A 162 -2.99 10.18 -10.21
CA TRP A 162 -3.97 10.58 -11.22
C TRP A 162 -3.31 11.15 -12.49
N GLN A 163 -2.31 12.00 -12.33
CA GLN A 163 -1.55 12.58 -13.46
C GLN A 163 -0.77 11.50 -14.23
N GLU A 164 -0.10 10.58 -13.54
CA GLU A 164 0.63 9.47 -14.16
C GLU A 164 -0.31 8.59 -15.00
N LEU A 165 -1.50 8.27 -14.49
CA LEU A 165 -2.50 7.46 -15.19
C LEU A 165 -3.12 8.17 -16.41
N SER A 166 -3.26 9.50 -16.34
CA SER A 166 -3.85 10.33 -17.40
C SER A 166 -2.85 10.64 -18.52
N SER A 167 -1.56 10.73 -18.20
CA SER A 167 -0.50 11.09 -19.15
C SER A 167 -0.22 9.99 -20.17
N VAL A 168 -0.44 8.73 -19.81
CA VAL A 168 -0.24 7.56 -20.69
C VAL A 168 -1.38 7.40 -21.72
N ALA A 169 -2.56 7.98 -21.46
CA ALA A 169 -3.74 7.84 -22.32
C ALA A 169 -3.78 8.81 -23.52
N LYS A 170 -2.89 9.80 -23.60
CA LYS A 170 -2.88 10.77 -24.70
C LYS A 170 -2.04 10.23 -25.87
N PRO A 171 -2.61 9.98 -27.07
CA PRO A 171 -1.80 9.66 -28.24
C PRO A 171 -0.87 10.83 -28.51
N ARG A 172 0.44 10.60 -28.60
CA ARG A 172 1.37 11.61 -29.09
C ARG A 172 1.02 11.87 -30.56
N HIS A 173 0.28 12.93 -30.83
CA HIS A 173 0.10 13.42 -32.19
C HIS A 173 1.49 13.77 -32.71
N LYS A 174 2.01 12.94 -33.63
CA LYS A 174 3.27 13.20 -34.31
C LYS A 174 3.00 14.43 -35.17
N VAL A 175 3.43 15.60 -34.71
CA VAL A 175 3.44 16.81 -35.54
C VAL A 175 4.35 16.49 -36.71
N ALA A 176 3.75 16.28 -37.88
CA ALA A 176 4.48 16.21 -39.12
C ALA A 176 5.12 17.60 -39.32
N SER A 177 6.45 17.64 -39.28
CA SER A 177 7.19 18.76 -39.84
C SER A 177 6.89 18.79 -41.33
N ALA A 178 6.13 19.78 -41.76
CA ALA A 178 6.13 20.20 -43.14
C ALA A 178 7.45 20.96 -43.36
N ASP A 179 8.38 20.30 -44.06
CA ASP A 179 9.42 20.99 -44.81
C ASP A 179 8.75 21.57 -46.06
N GLU A 180 8.66 22.89 -46.14
CA GLU A 180 8.68 23.65 -47.40
C GLU A 180 9.33 25.02 -47.17
#